data_AF-A0A9Q7XGT8-F1
#
_entry.id   AF-A0A9Q7XGT8-F1
#
_cell.length_a   1.000
_cell.length_b   1.000
_cell.length_c   1.000
_cell.angle_alpha   90.00
_cell.angle_beta   90.00
_cell.angle_gamma   90.00
#
_symmetry.space_group_name_H-M   'P 1'
#
loop_
_entity.id
_entity.type
_entity.pdbx_description
1 polymer ?
#
loop_
_entity_poly.entity_id
_entity_poly.type
_entity_poly.pdbx_seq_one_letter_code
_entity_poly.pdbx_strand_id
1 'polypeptide(L)'
;MPISIVDTTRAGVVIDTIKRAEEDFEYYGQKPKDPKSFSIIVRLYESLGVHAKPTNKIGLPVKSTAITNLLEDVDEDKSTDLGFGTYSDEEDTTYVQLELKPFEIKTFKITL
;
A
#
# COMPACT_ATOMS: atom_id res chain seq x y z
N MET A 1 8.71 3.14 -12.66
CA MET A 1 7.97 2.04 -12.00
C MET A 1 6.60 2.57 -11.61
N PRO A 2 5.52 1.77 -11.68
CA PRO A 2 4.16 2.26 -11.42
C PRO A 2 3.91 2.65 -9.96
N ILE A 3 4.75 2.16 -9.03
CA ILE A 3 4.70 2.50 -7.60
C ILE A 3 6.09 2.96 -7.19
N SER A 4 6.20 4.10 -6.49
CA SER A 4 7.47 4.69 -6.05
C SER A 4 7.29 5.63 -4.85
N ILE A 5 8.34 5.88 -4.08
CA ILE A 5 8.33 6.90 -3.01
C ILE A 5 8.81 8.23 -3.58
N VAL A 6 8.04 9.31 -3.41
CA VAL A 6 8.32 10.64 -4.00
C VAL A 6 8.71 11.72 -2.99
N ASP A 7 8.26 11.60 -1.74
CA ASP A 7 8.63 12.54 -0.68
C ASP A 7 9.54 11.84 0.33
N THR A 8 10.78 12.35 0.43
CA THR A 8 11.86 11.81 1.26
C THR A 8 12.25 12.80 2.36
N THR A 9 11.29 13.55 2.91
CA THR A 9 11.51 14.40 4.09
C THR A 9 12.23 13.69 5.24
N ARG A 10 12.27 12.35 5.26
CA ARG A 10 13.25 11.54 6.00
C ARG A 10 13.73 10.34 5.16
N ALA A 11 15.01 10.34 4.79
CA ALA A 11 15.67 9.20 4.13
C ALA A 11 15.64 7.98 5.06
N GLY A 12 15.42 6.76 4.54
CA GLY A 12 15.44 5.53 5.33
C GLY A 12 14.23 4.61 5.17
N VAL A 13 13.21 4.98 4.39
CA VAL A 13 12.12 4.04 4.06
C VAL A 13 12.47 3.25 2.80
N VAL A 14 12.37 1.93 2.90
CA VAL A 14 12.67 1.00 1.81
C VAL A 14 11.40 0.24 1.45
N ILE A 15 11.10 0.16 0.15
CA ILE A 15 10.10 -0.78 -0.36
C ILE A 15 10.75 -2.15 -0.39
N ASP A 16 10.27 -3.04 0.46
CA ASP A 16 10.77 -4.42 0.57
C ASP A 16 10.08 -5.34 -0.44
N THR A 17 8.76 -5.21 -0.58
CA THR A 17 7.97 -6.12 -1.43
C THR A 17 6.91 -5.35 -2.21
N ILE A 18 6.77 -5.69 -3.49
CA ILE A 18 5.59 -5.38 -4.31
C ILE A 18 5.14 -6.71 -4.92
N LYS A 19 3.93 -7.15 -4.61
CA LYS A 19 3.37 -8.40 -5.12
C LYS A 19 1.86 -8.27 -5.36
N ARG A 20 1.25 -9.28 -5.97
CA ARG A 20 -0.22 -9.40 -6.04
C ARG A 20 -0.77 -9.87 -4.69
N ALA A 21 -2.01 -9.51 -4.38
CA ALA A 21 -2.69 -10.01 -3.20
C ALA A 21 -2.94 -11.52 -3.31
N GLU A 22 -2.91 -12.22 -2.19
CA GLU A 22 -3.18 -13.66 -2.12
C GLU A 22 -4.60 -13.99 -2.59
N GLU A 23 -5.58 -13.15 -2.23
CA GLU A 23 -7.00 -13.32 -2.59
C GLU A 23 -7.29 -13.27 -4.10
N ASP A 24 -6.35 -12.77 -4.91
CA ASP A 24 -6.48 -12.70 -6.37
C ASP A 24 -6.16 -14.04 -7.05
N PHE A 25 -5.63 -15.03 -6.31
CA PHE A 25 -5.27 -16.33 -6.84
C PHE A 25 -6.30 -17.39 -6.47
N GLU A 26 -6.51 -18.35 -7.37
CA GLU A 26 -7.32 -19.52 -7.10
C GLU A 26 -6.49 -20.56 -6.35
N TYR A 27 -6.83 -20.76 -5.07
CA TYR A 27 -6.27 -21.81 -4.24
C TYR A 27 -7.36 -22.79 -3.82
N TYR A 28 -7.06 -24.09 -3.87
CA TYR A 28 -7.96 -25.15 -3.38
C TYR A 28 -9.39 -25.11 -3.93
N GLY A 29 -9.57 -24.63 -5.17
CA GLY A 29 -10.88 -24.49 -5.82
C GLY A 29 -11.73 -23.31 -5.34
N GLN A 30 -11.18 -22.41 -4.52
CA GLN A 30 -11.79 -21.11 -4.24
C GLN A 30 -11.42 -20.13 -5.35
N LYS A 31 -12.44 -19.70 -6.10
CA LYS A 31 -12.27 -18.66 -7.11
C LYS A 31 -11.91 -17.33 -6.42
N PRO A 32 -11.11 -16.48 -7.07
CA PRO A 32 -10.85 -15.13 -6.57
C PRO A 32 -12.16 -14.38 -6.34
N LYS A 33 -12.21 -13.56 -5.28
CA LYS A 33 -13.41 -12.81 -4.86
C LYS A 33 -14.00 -11.97 -6.01
N ASP A 34 -13.15 -11.38 -6.83
CA ASP A 34 -13.54 -10.70 -8.06
C ASP A 34 -12.50 -10.99 -9.17
N PRO A 35 -12.85 -11.74 -10.23
CA PRO A 35 -11.92 -12.06 -11.31
C PRO A 35 -11.55 -10.85 -12.19
N LYS A 36 -12.23 -9.70 -12.04
CA LYS A 36 -11.97 -8.47 -12.80
C LYS A 36 -11.21 -7.42 -11.99
N SER A 37 -11.12 -7.58 -10.67
CA SER A 37 -10.36 -6.72 -9.78
C SER A 37 -9.06 -7.42 -9.42
N PHE A 38 -7.96 -6.68 -9.38
CA PHE A 38 -6.71 -7.19 -8.85
C PHE A 38 -6.15 -6.20 -7.85
N SER A 39 -5.51 -6.73 -6.83
CA SER A 39 -4.96 -5.98 -5.73
C SER A 39 -3.44 -6.12 -5.69
N ILE A 40 -2.77 -5.03 -5.33
CA ILE A 40 -1.32 -5.00 -5.16
C ILE A 40 -1.03 -4.83 -3.67
N ILE A 41 -0.14 -5.67 -3.16
CA ILE A 41 0.41 -5.55 -1.81
C ILE A 41 1.77 -4.88 -1.92
N VAL A 42 1.92 -3.81 -1.16
CA VAL A 42 3.19 -3.10 -1.01
C VAL A 42 3.59 -3.15 0.46
N ARG A 43 4.79 -3.67 0.70
CA ARG A 43 5.41 -3.69 2.03
C ARG A 43 6.63 -2.80 2.03
N LEU A 44 6.69 -1.96 3.04
CA LEU A 44 7.78 -1.02 3.26
C LEU A 44 8.19 -1.01 4.72
N TYR A 45 9.45 -0.70 4.97
CA TYR A 45 9.98 -0.63 6.32
C TYR A 45 10.88 0.59 6.48
N GLU A 46 10.98 1.06 7.72
CA GLU A 46 11.91 2.10 8.10
C GLU A 46 13.23 1.48 8.57
N SER A 47 14.35 1.90 7.99
CA SER A 47 15.65 1.21 8.12
C SER A 47 16.62 1.88 9.09
N LEU A 48 16.34 3.10 9.57
CA LEU A 48 17.29 3.92 10.34
C LEU A 48 16.85 4.17 11.80
N GLY A 49 15.70 3.67 12.22
CA GLY A 49 15.20 3.81 13.59
C GLY A 49 14.60 5.18 13.89
N VAL A 50 14.05 5.88 12.88
CA VAL A 50 13.42 7.19 13.05
C VAL A 50 11.93 7.15 12.66
N HIS A 51 11.14 8.11 13.14
CA HIS A 51 9.82 8.30 12.58
C HIS A 51 9.93 8.80 11.13
N ALA A 52 9.16 8.23 10.19
CA ALA A 52 9.18 8.62 8.79
C ALA A 52 7.76 8.87 8.26
N LYS A 53 7.63 9.74 7.25
CA LYS A 53 6.35 10.03 6.59
C LYS A 53 6.45 9.91 5.06
N PRO A 54 6.72 8.70 4.51
CA PRO A 54 6.89 8.53 3.08
C PRO A 54 5.57 8.77 2.32
N THR A 55 5.67 9.43 1.18
CA THR A 55 4.55 9.56 0.22
C THR A 55 4.78 8.61 -0.94
N ASN A 56 3.86 7.66 -1.13
CA ASN A 56 3.89 6.66 -2.20
C ASN A 56 3.10 7.17 -3.40
N LYS A 57 3.76 7.37 -4.54
CA LYS A 57 3.13 7.67 -5.83
C LYS A 57 2.74 6.37 -6.54
N ILE A 58 1.48 6.28 -6.95
CA ILE A 58 0.87 5.15 -7.66
C ILE A 58 0.32 5.66 -8.99
N GLY A 59 0.96 5.30 -10.10
CA GLY A 59 0.54 5.65 -11.46
C GLY A 59 -0.40 4.61 -12.08
N LEU A 60 -1.34 4.09 -11.30
CA LEU A 60 -2.35 3.10 -11.69
C LEU A 60 -3.71 3.57 -11.17
N PRO A 61 -4.85 3.20 -11.81
CA PRO A 61 -6.17 3.65 -11.39
C PRO A 61 -6.56 3.01 -10.05
N VAL A 62 -6.37 3.74 -8.95
CA VAL A 62 -6.64 3.25 -7.59
C VAL A 62 -8.12 3.40 -7.26
N LYS A 63 -8.80 2.29 -6.95
CA LYS A 63 -10.16 2.30 -6.39
C LYS A 63 -10.15 2.55 -4.90
N SER A 64 -9.26 1.87 -4.17
CA SER A 64 -9.13 2.00 -2.73
C SER A 64 -7.77 1.53 -2.24
N THR A 65 -7.42 1.93 -1.02
CA THR A 65 -6.19 1.53 -0.36
C THR A 65 -6.47 1.24 1.11
N ALA A 66 -5.84 0.21 1.67
CA ALA A 66 -6.04 -0.20 3.05
C ALA A 66 -4.72 -0.65 3.70
N ILE A 67 -4.53 -0.33 4.98
CA ILE A 67 -3.43 -0.91 5.77
C ILE A 67 -3.78 -2.35 6.11
N THR A 68 -2.80 -3.24 5.99
CA THR A 68 -2.96 -4.66 6.30
C THR A 68 -1.92 -5.13 7.29
N ASN A 69 -2.19 -6.28 7.89
CA ASN A 69 -1.16 -7.03 8.61
C ASN A 69 -0.21 -7.74 7.60
N LEU A 70 0.69 -8.58 8.12
CA LEU A 70 1.63 -9.36 7.31
C LEU A 70 0.94 -10.41 6.42
N LEU A 71 -0.22 -10.91 6.83
CA LEU A 71 -1.03 -11.90 6.13
C LEU A 71 -2.05 -11.25 5.18
N GLU A 72 -1.92 -9.95 4.92
CA GLU A 72 -2.79 -9.18 4.02
C GLU A 72 -4.23 -9.00 4.51
N ASP A 73 -4.51 -9.38 5.76
CA ASP A 73 -5.81 -9.11 6.36
C ASP A 73 -5.94 -7.60 6.60
N VAL A 74 -7.07 -7.07 6.14
CA VAL A 74 -7.45 -5.69 6.39
C VAL A 74 -7.98 -5.62 7.82
N ASP A 75 -7.39 -4.74 8.63
CA ASP A 75 -7.92 -4.42 9.94
C ASP A 75 -9.18 -3.57 9.74
N GLU A 76 -10.37 -4.16 9.89
CA GLU A 76 -11.66 -3.50 9.64
C GLU A 76 -11.81 -2.18 10.42
N ASP A 77 -11.20 -2.08 11.61
CA ASP A 77 -11.20 -0.87 12.44
C ASP A 77 -10.25 0.24 11.92
N LYS A 78 -9.24 -0.12 11.11
CA LYS A 78 -8.32 0.82 10.44
C LYS A 78 -8.55 0.90 8.92
N SER A 79 -9.59 0.23 8.44
CA SER A 79 -9.98 0.16 7.03
C SER A 79 -10.63 1.44 6.53
N THR A 80 -10.79 2.45 7.40
CA THR A 80 -11.27 3.76 7.03
C THR A 80 -10.41 4.23 5.88
N ASP A 81 -11.05 4.43 4.73
CA ASP A 81 -10.53 5.07 3.53
C ASP A 81 -9.39 6.00 3.92
N LEU A 82 -8.20 5.80 3.36
CA LEU A 82 -7.01 6.63 3.60
C LEU A 82 -7.30 8.10 3.26
N GLY A 83 -8.11 8.77 4.08
CA GLY A 83 -8.60 10.14 3.94
C GLY A 83 -7.65 11.15 4.57
N PHE A 84 -6.61 10.66 5.27
CA PHE A 84 -5.47 11.47 5.66
C PHE A 84 -4.29 11.14 4.77
N GLY A 85 -4.01 12.02 3.80
CA GLY A 85 -2.80 11.97 2.99
C GLY A 85 -2.92 11.22 1.67
N THR A 86 -4.12 10.79 1.27
CA THR A 86 -4.37 10.36 -0.12
C THR A 86 -4.93 11.48 -0.96
N TYR A 87 -4.30 11.74 -2.09
CA TYR A 87 -4.82 12.67 -3.10
C TYR A 87 -4.53 12.13 -4.50
N SER A 88 -5.37 12.48 -5.46
CA SER A 88 -5.14 12.21 -6.87
C SER A 88 -4.84 13.51 -7.61
N ASP A 89 -3.90 13.48 -8.55
CA ASP A 89 -3.64 14.60 -9.45
C ASP A 89 -4.51 14.55 -10.72
N GLU A 90 -4.40 15.57 -11.57
CA GLU A 90 -5.12 15.65 -12.86
C GLU A 90 -4.69 14.57 -13.87
N GLU A 91 -3.60 13.83 -13.58
CA GLU A 91 -3.06 12.76 -14.40
C GLU A 91 -3.48 11.36 -13.89
N ASP A 92 -4.53 11.27 -13.06
CA ASP A 92 -5.02 10.03 -12.43
C ASP A 92 -3.95 9.30 -11.60
N THR A 93 -2.93 10.01 -11.12
CA THR A 93 -1.93 9.44 -10.20
C THR A 93 -2.42 9.60 -8.78
N THR A 94 -2.45 8.50 -8.01
CA THR A 94 -2.77 8.52 -6.59
C THR A 94 -1.51 8.59 -5.74
N TYR A 95 -1.49 9.48 -4.76
CA TYR A 95 -0.42 9.61 -3.77
C TYR A 95 -0.96 9.14 -2.44
N VAL A 96 -0.22 8.29 -1.72
CA VAL A 96 -0.61 7.77 -0.40
C VAL A 96 0.50 8.07 0.60
N GLN A 97 0.26 9.01 1.51
CA GLN A 97 1.17 9.28 2.62
C GLN A 97 0.95 8.29 3.75
N LEU A 98 2.04 7.66 4.21
CA LEU A 98 2.03 6.76 5.37
C LEU A 98 2.87 7.38 6.49
N GLU A 99 2.58 6.99 7.73
CA GLU A 99 3.44 7.30 8.87
C GLU A 99 4.06 6.01 9.40
N LEU A 100 5.38 5.98 9.59
CA LEU A 100 6.11 4.86 10.15
C LEU A 100 6.80 5.28 11.46
N LYS A 101 6.73 4.42 12.46
CA LYS A 101 7.54 4.45 13.68
C LYS A 101 8.96 3.92 13.38
N PRO A 102 9.94 4.18 14.26
CA PRO A 102 11.26 3.57 14.19
C PRO A 102 11.20 2.06 13.96
N PHE A 103 11.88 1.58 12.90
CA PHE A 103 11.93 0.17 12.50
C PHE A 103 10.57 -0.49 12.25
N GLU A 104 9.52 0.30 12.01
CA GLU A 104 8.19 -0.25 11.69
C GLU A 104 8.21 -0.85 10.29
N ILE A 105 7.60 -2.03 10.17
CA ILE A 105 7.22 -2.64 8.90
C ILE A 105 5.74 -2.34 8.71
N LYS A 106 5.38 -1.79 7.55
CA LYS A 106 4.01 -1.48 7.19
C LYS A 106 3.68 -2.09 5.84
N THR A 107 2.54 -2.76 5.81
CA THR A 107 1.97 -3.35 4.60
C THR A 107 0.69 -2.61 4.26
N PHE A 108 0.50 -2.30 2.99
CA PHE A 108 -0.77 -1.77 2.51
C PHE A 108 -1.18 -2.43 1.19
N LYS A 109 -2.49 -2.57 1.02
CA LYS A 109 -3.16 -3.11 -0.15
C LYS A 109 -3.67 -1.96 -1.00
N ILE A 110 -3.46 -2.05 -2.31
CA ILE A 110 -3.98 -1.15 -3.33
C ILE A 110 -4.96 -1.97 -4.17
N THR A 111 -6.23 -1.58 -4.19
CA THR A 111 -7.24 -2.17 -5.05
C THR A 111 -7.36 -1.33 -6.31
N LEU A 112 -7.25 -1.97 -7.48
CA LEU A 112 -7.36 -1.32 -8.80
C LEU A 112 -8.70 -1.64 -9.48
#